data_AF-A0A1A6FNN5-F1
#
_entry.id   AF-A0A1A6FNN5-F1
#
_cell.length_a   1.000
_cell.length_b   1.000
_cell.length_c   1.000
_cell.angle_alpha   90.00
_cell.angle_beta   90.00
_cell.angle_gamma   90.00
#
_symmetry.space_group_name_H-M   'P 1'
#
loop_
_entity.id
_entity.type
_entity.pdbx_description
1 polymer ?
#
loop_
_entity_poly.entity_id
_entity_poly.type
_entity_poly.pdbx_seq_one_letter_code
_entity_poly.pdbx_strand_id
1 'polypeptide(L)'
;MLAVVMLAGATSGAFAQHRQDERDEWLRRVDAARQDHDAFAARAAAAFRDAVEARRNASSAQTLRLDDPTLRPGDIIVTPTSLLLFKGAQSAVCEDDFERVDDLRARALPHGRALRAILRARVRR
;
A
#
# COMPACT_ATOMS: atom_id res chain seq x y z
N MET A 1 70.60 30.83 20.21
CA MET A 1 70.19 29.65 19.39
C MET A 1 68.76 29.28 19.74
N LEU A 2 67.89 29.38 18.71
CA LEU A 2 66.58 28.73 18.48
C LEU A 2 65.62 28.44 19.64
N ALA A 3 64.53 29.22 19.69
CA ALA A 3 63.24 28.79 20.22
C ALA A 3 62.48 28.05 19.13
N VAL A 4 62.17 26.76 19.37
CA VAL A 4 61.34 25.94 18.48
C VAL A 4 59.87 26.19 18.81
N VAL A 5 59.15 26.73 17.83
CA VAL A 5 57.71 27.01 17.88
C VAL A 5 56.92 25.70 17.78
N MET A 6 56.33 25.25 18.89
CA MET A 6 55.28 24.24 18.93
C MET A 6 53.94 24.87 18.52
N LEU A 7 53.62 24.94 17.22
CA LEU A 7 52.31 25.41 16.75
C LEU A 7 51.58 24.45 15.80
N ALA A 8 52.03 23.20 15.67
CA ALA A 8 51.46 22.25 14.69
C ALA A 8 50.31 21.37 15.23
N GLY A 9 49.99 21.41 16.54
CA GLY A 9 49.03 20.48 17.16
C GLY A 9 47.56 20.94 17.16
N ALA A 10 47.30 22.25 17.14
CA ALA A 10 45.96 22.79 17.39
C ALA A 10 45.00 22.67 16.20
N THR A 11 45.50 22.72 14.97
CA THR A 11 44.68 22.70 13.76
C THR A 11 44.11 21.31 13.47
N SER A 12 44.91 20.25 13.62
CA SER A 12 44.47 18.87 13.35
C SER A 12 43.35 18.39 14.27
N GLY A 13 43.34 18.81 15.54
CA GLY A 13 42.27 18.50 16.49
C GLY A 13 40.95 19.19 16.15
N ALA A 14 40.99 20.47 15.77
CA ALA A 14 39.81 21.24 15.40
C ALA A 14 39.12 20.70 14.14
N PHE A 15 39.87 20.27 13.13
CA PHE A 15 39.29 19.65 11.92
C PHE A 15 38.69 18.26 12.18
N ALA A 16 39.31 17.47 13.07
CA ALA A 16 38.77 16.17 13.46
C ALA A 16 37.46 16.34 14.24
N GLN A 17 37.41 17.32 15.15
CA GLN A 17 36.22 17.61 15.95
C GLN A 17 35.09 18.17 15.09
N HIS A 18 35.37 19.12 14.19
CA HIS A 18 34.38 19.64 13.25
C HIS A 18 33.77 18.53 12.37
N ARG A 19 34.59 17.59 11.87
CA ARG A 19 34.09 16.45 11.07
C ARG A 19 33.22 15.51 11.91
N GLN A 20 33.55 15.34 13.17
CA GLN A 20 32.76 14.55 14.12
C GLN A 20 31.40 15.21 14.35
N ASP A 21 31.38 16.52 14.59
CA ASP A 21 30.15 17.30 14.81
C ASP A 21 29.21 17.26 13.59
N GLU A 22 29.76 17.40 12.38
CA GLU A 22 29.00 17.26 11.13
C GLU A 22 28.40 15.86 10.96
N ARG A 23 29.17 14.83 11.29
CA ARG A 23 28.72 13.43 11.25
C ARG A 23 27.60 13.20 12.24
N ASP A 24 27.72 13.70 13.47
CA ASP A 24 26.72 13.53 14.51
C ASP A 24 25.44 14.31 14.20
N GLU A 25 25.55 15.48 13.56
CA GLU A 25 24.40 16.21 13.02
C GLU A 25 23.71 15.46 11.88
N TRP A 26 24.48 14.90 10.96
CA TRP A 26 23.93 14.08 9.88
C TRP A 26 23.20 12.84 10.44
N LEU A 27 23.78 12.13 11.41
CA LEU A 27 23.15 10.99 12.05
C LEU A 27 21.84 11.37 12.73
N ARG A 28 21.81 12.50 13.48
CA ARG A 28 20.57 13.02 14.09
C ARG A 28 19.48 13.28 13.07
N ARG A 29 19.82 13.86 11.91
CA ARG A 29 18.85 14.10 10.83
C ARG A 29 18.34 12.80 10.21
N VAL A 30 19.21 11.82 10.00
CA VAL A 30 18.83 10.51 9.47
C VAL A 30 17.88 9.79 10.43
N ASP A 31 18.17 9.80 11.72
CA ASP A 31 17.31 9.13 12.71
C ASP A 31 15.95 9.82 12.85
N ALA A 32 15.91 11.15 12.81
CA ALA A 32 14.64 11.89 12.76
C ALA A 32 13.82 11.52 11.51
N ALA A 33 14.46 11.50 10.33
CA ALA A 33 13.79 11.14 9.09
C ALA A 33 13.26 9.70 9.08
N ARG A 34 13.97 8.77 9.72
CA ARG A 34 13.50 7.38 9.91
C ARG A 34 12.25 7.33 10.78
N GLN A 35 12.25 8.03 11.91
CA GLN A 35 11.09 8.09 12.80
C GLN A 35 9.86 8.68 12.10
N ASP A 36 10.04 9.76 11.33
CA ASP A 36 8.97 10.38 10.55
C ASP A 36 8.41 9.43 9.48
N HIS A 37 9.30 8.74 8.78
CA HIS A 37 8.91 7.73 7.80
C HIS A 37 8.12 6.59 8.43
N ASP A 38 8.59 6.04 9.56
CA ASP A 38 7.94 4.92 10.23
C ASP A 38 6.57 5.32 10.77
N ALA A 39 6.44 6.53 11.31
CA ALA A 39 5.15 7.09 11.71
C ALA A 39 4.19 7.27 10.53
N PHE A 40 4.69 7.73 9.38
CA PHE A 40 3.91 7.81 8.15
C PHE A 40 3.46 6.43 7.67
N ALA A 41 4.38 5.47 7.59
CA ALA A 41 4.09 4.11 7.13
C ALA A 41 3.05 3.41 8.03
N ALA A 42 3.15 3.58 9.35
CA ALA A 42 2.18 3.07 10.30
C ALA A 42 0.77 3.67 10.08
N ARG A 43 0.69 5.01 9.90
CA ARG A 43 -0.59 5.68 9.60
C ARG A 43 -1.18 5.24 8.26
N ALA A 44 -0.35 5.13 7.22
CA ALA A 44 -0.79 4.69 5.90
C ALA A 44 -1.31 3.24 5.93
N ALA A 45 -0.62 2.34 6.63
CA ALA A 45 -1.05 0.96 6.80
C ALA A 45 -2.38 0.85 7.59
N ALA A 46 -2.55 1.66 8.64
CA ALA A 46 -3.81 1.72 9.39
C ALA A 46 -4.96 2.23 8.50
N ALA A 47 -4.78 3.37 7.83
CA ALA A 47 -5.80 3.93 6.94
C ALA A 47 -6.18 2.98 5.80
N PHE A 48 -5.22 2.23 5.26
CA PHE A 48 -5.49 1.22 4.25
C PHE A 48 -6.35 0.07 4.80
N ARG A 49 -6.04 -0.44 6.00
CA ARG A 49 -6.86 -1.48 6.65
C ARG A 49 -8.28 -0.98 6.89
N ASP A 50 -8.43 0.23 7.44
CA ASP A 50 -9.74 0.82 7.71
C ASP A 50 -10.55 0.99 6.41
N ALA A 51 -9.92 1.43 5.32
CA ALA A 51 -10.56 1.55 4.02
C ALA A 51 -11.00 0.19 3.45
N VAL A 52 -10.18 -0.86 3.62
CA VAL A 52 -10.53 -2.23 3.21
C VAL A 52 -11.71 -2.76 4.03
N GLU A 53 -11.71 -2.55 5.35
CA GLU A 53 -12.79 -2.98 6.24
C GLU A 53 -14.09 -2.22 5.96
N ALA A 54 -14.03 -0.89 5.83
CA ALA A 54 -15.19 -0.07 5.47
C ALA A 54 -15.78 -0.51 4.13
N ARG A 55 -14.93 -0.80 3.14
CA ARG A 55 -15.38 -1.34 1.85
C ARG A 55 -15.97 -2.73 1.98
N ARG A 56 -15.41 -3.61 2.82
CA ARG A 56 -15.99 -4.93 3.09
C ARG A 56 -17.39 -4.78 3.66
N ASN A 57 -17.55 -3.98 4.71
CA ASN A 57 -18.82 -3.75 5.40
C ASN A 57 -19.87 -3.08 4.50
N ALA A 58 -19.48 -2.10 3.69
CA ALA A 58 -20.38 -1.45 2.73
C ALA A 58 -20.87 -2.41 1.63
N SER A 59 -20.18 -3.53 1.43
CA SER A 59 -20.51 -4.50 0.37
C SER A 59 -21.33 -5.67 0.90
N SER A 60 -21.14 -6.07 2.16
CA SER A 60 -22.04 -7.01 2.85
C SER A 60 -23.48 -6.47 2.97
N ALA A 61 -23.66 -5.15 2.86
CA ALA A 61 -24.97 -4.51 2.83
C ALA A 61 -25.63 -4.54 1.43
N GLN A 62 -24.88 -4.88 0.38
CA GLN A 62 -25.42 -5.10 -0.97
C GLN A 62 -25.60 -6.60 -1.19
N THR A 63 -26.71 -7.12 -0.67
CA THR A 63 -27.22 -8.42 -1.10
C THR A 63 -27.54 -8.34 -2.59
N LEU A 64 -26.56 -8.72 -3.41
CA LEU A 64 -26.71 -8.93 -4.83
C LEU A 64 -27.56 -10.18 -5.00
N ARG A 65 -28.89 -9.99 -4.90
CA ARG A 65 -29.85 -10.99 -5.31
C ARG A 65 -29.81 -11.06 -6.83
N LEU A 66 -28.86 -11.84 -7.33
CA LEU A 66 -28.67 -12.08 -8.75
C LEU A 66 -29.51 -13.28 -9.15
N ASP A 67 -30.80 -13.04 -9.38
CA ASP A 67 -31.72 -14.03 -9.93
C ASP A 67 -31.48 -14.17 -11.45
N ASP A 68 -30.24 -14.45 -11.86
CA ASP A 68 -29.85 -14.65 -13.25
C ASP A 68 -29.65 -16.17 -13.51
N PRO A 69 -30.60 -16.84 -14.19
CA PRO A 69 -30.51 -18.27 -14.46
C PRO A 69 -29.45 -18.62 -15.51
N THR A 70 -28.85 -17.62 -16.18
CA THR A 70 -27.82 -17.83 -17.21
C THR A 70 -26.41 -17.80 -16.66
N LEU A 71 -26.25 -17.46 -15.38
CA LEU A 71 -24.95 -17.29 -14.73
C LEU A 71 -24.16 -18.60 -14.67
N ARG A 72 -22.93 -18.57 -15.18
CA ARG A 72 -22.03 -19.73 -15.25
C ARG A 72 -20.76 -19.51 -14.43
N PRO A 73 -20.19 -20.56 -13.81
CA PRO A 73 -18.92 -20.46 -13.14
C PRO A 73 -17.86 -19.84 -14.06
N GLY A 74 -17.14 -18.83 -13.57
CA GLY A 74 -16.19 -18.05 -14.35
C GLY A 74 -16.72 -16.71 -14.86
N ASP A 75 -18.03 -16.47 -14.80
CA ASP A 75 -18.61 -15.19 -15.21
C ASP A 75 -18.16 -14.06 -14.29
N ILE A 76 -17.86 -12.90 -14.89
CA ILE A 76 -17.45 -11.70 -14.17
C ILE A 76 -18.60 -10.70 -14.20
N ILE A 77 -19.14 -10.41 -13.03
CA ILE A 77 -20.20 -9.43 -12.83
C ILE A 77 -19.58 -8.11 -12.43
N VAL A 78 -20.03 -7.06 -13.11
CA VAL A 78 -19.63 -5.69 -12.84
C VAL A 78 -20.69 -5.05 -11.96
N THR A 79 -20.37 -4.80 -10.69
CA THR A 79 -21.28 -4.13 -9.74
C THR A 79 -20.95 -2.65 -9.62
N PRO A 80 -21.79 -1.81 -9.00
CA PRO A 80 -21.47 -0.40 -8.77
C PRO A 80 -20.19 -0.21 -7.96
N THR A 81 -19.89 -1.14 -7.05
CA THR A 81 -18.79 -1.01 -6.09
C THR A 81 -17.60 -1.91 -6.39
N SER A 82 -17.73 -2.96 -7.22
CA SER A 82 -16.65 -3.94 -7.42
C SER A 82 -16.82 -4.81 -8.67
N LEU A 83 -15.82 -5.64 -8.94
CA LEU A 83 -15.92 -6.77 -9.85
C LEU A 83 -16.05 -8.05 -9.03
N LEU A 84 -16.99 -8.91 -9.41
CA LEU A 84 -17.23 -10.20 -8.76
C LEU A 84 -17.07 -11.32 -9.79
N LEU A 85 -16.34 -12.35 -9.43
CA LEU A 85 -16.24 -13.60 -10.18
C LEU A 85 -17.22 -14.59 -9.56
N PHE A 86 -18.12 -15.15 -10.36
CA PHE A 86 -18.98 -16.22 -9.90
C PHE A 86 -18.23 -17.55 -9.88
N LYS A 87 -18.15 -18.19 -8.71
CA LYS A 87 -17.48 -19.48 -8.52
C LYS A 87 -18.39 -20.67 -8.84
N GLY A 88 -19.70 -20.43 -8.97
CA GLY A 88 -20.72 -21.46 -9.03
C GLY A 88 -21.46 -21.59 -7.70
N ALA A 89 -22.74 -21.97 -7.77
CA ALA A 89 -23.61 -22.20 -6.62
C ALA A 89 -23.98 -23.69 -6.54
N GLN A 90 -24.03 -24.25 -5.33
CA GLN A 90 -24.50 -25.63 -5.12
C GLN A 90 -26.03 -25.71 -5.05
N SER A 91 -26.71 -24.61 -4.74
CA SER A 91 -28.17 -24.52 -4.68
C SER A 91 -28.64 -23.13 -5.14
N ALA A 92 -29.35 -22.38 -4.29
CA ALA A 92 -29.64 -20.97 -4.54
C ALA A 92 -28.34 -20.15 -4.49
N VAL A 93 -28.19 -19.23 -5.44
CA VAL A 93 -27.07 -18.29 -5.49
C VAL A 93 -27.05 -17.44 -4.22
N CYS A 94 -25.93 -17.42 -3.52
CA CYS A 94 -25.71 -16.59 -2.35
C CYS A 94 -24.41 -15.76 -2.48
N GLU A 95 -24.18 -14.84 -1.54
CA GLU A 95 -23.00 -13.96 -1.58
C GLU A 95 -21.67 -14.74 -1.56
N ASP A 96 -21.62 -15.87 -0.85
CA ASP A 96 -20.42 -16.70 -0.73
C ASP A 96 -20.05 -17.41 -2.04
N ASP A 97 -20.96 -17.48 -3.01
CA ASP A 97 -20.70 -18.04 -4.34
C ASP A 97 -19.87 -17.07 -5.22
N PHE A 98 -19.63 -15.85 -4.74
CA PHE A 98 -18.86 -14.84 -5.44
C PHE A 98 -17.48 -14.63 -4.83
N GLU A 99 -16.49 -14.43 -5.68
CA GLU A 99 -15.14 -14.00 -5.31
C GLU A 99 -14.93 -12.55 -5.76
N ARG A 100 -14.38 -11.71 -4.90
CA ARG A 100 -14.03 -10.34 -5.29
C ARG A 100 -12.78 -10.35 -6.17
N VAL A 101 -12.86 -9.66 -7.29
CA VAL A 101 -11.72 -9.52 -8.19
C VAL A 101 -11.01 -8.21 -7.88
N ASP A 102 -9.87 -8.32 -7.19
CA ASP A 102 -8.92 -7.22 -7.00
C ASP A 102 -7.91 -7.11 -8.16
N ASP A 103 -7.01 -6.13 -8.10
CA ASP A 103 -6.02 -5.86 -9.14
C ASP A 103 -5.03 -7.02 -9.33
N LEU A 104 -4.79 -7.84 -8.29
CA LEU A 104 -3.91 -9.01 -8.35
C LEU A 104 -4.64 -10.17 -9.02
N ARG A 105 -5.86 -10.48 -8.56
CA ARG A 105 -6.72 -11.53 -9.10
C ARG A 105 -7.07 -11.26 -10.56
N ALA A 106 -7.33 -10.01 -10.92
CA ALA A 106 -7.58 -9.60 -12.30
C ALA A 106 -6.42 -9.97 -13.24
N ARG A 107 -5.16 -10.00 -12.77
CA ARG A 107 -4.01 -10.40 -13.61
C ARG A 107 -4.02 -11.88 -13.96
N ALA A 108 -4.54 -12.71 -13.06
CA ALA A 108 -4.62 -14.15 -13.22
C ALA A 108 -5.83 -14.60 -14.06
N LEU A 109 -6.78 -13.70 -14.31
CA LEU A 109 -7.98 -13.99 -15.08
C LEU A 109 -7.80 -13.71 -16.59
N PRO A 110 -8.56 -14.41 -17.45
CA PRO A 110 -8.71 -14.03 -18.85
C PRO A 110 -9.10 -12.56 -18.98
N HIS A 111 -8.54 -11.87 -19.98
CA HIS A 111 -8.77 -10.44 -20.21
C HIS A 111 -8.33 -9.51 -19.06
N GLY A 112 -7.36 -9.92 -18.25
CA GLY A 112 -6.87 -9.16 -17.09
C GLY A 112 -6.43 -7.72 -17.36
N ARG A 113 -6.03 -7.36 -18.58
CA ARG A 113 -5.78 -5.96 -18.95
C ARG A 113 -7.07 -5.12 -18.89
N ALA A 114 -8.17 -5.63 -19.44
CA ALA A 114 -9.46 -4.93 -19.47
C ALA A 114 -10.07 -4.82 -18.07
N LEU A 115 -10.02 -5.90 -17.29
CA LEU A 115 -10.53 -5.93 -15.92
C LEU A 115 -9.85 -4.88 -15.02
N ARG A 116 -8.53 -4.76 -15.12
CA ARG A 116 -7.78 -3.74 -14.38
C ARG A 116 -8.08 -2.31 -14.86
N ALA A 117 -8.35 -2.13 -16.15
CA ALA A 117 -8.78 -0.82 -16.66
C ALA A 117 -10.12 -0.40 -16.03
N ILE A 118 -11.07 -1.34 -15.90
CA ILE A 118 -12.35 -1.10 -15.22
C ILE A 118 -12.14 -0.78 -13.73
N LEU A 119 -11.31 -1.55 -13.03
CA LEU A 119 -11.00 -1.30 -11.62
C LEU A 119 -10.41 0.11 -11.40
N ARG A 120 -9.44 0.51 -12.25
CA ARG A 120 -8.81 1.84 -12.17
C ARG A 120 -9.74 2.99 -12.54
N ALA A 121 -10.59 2.80 -13.55
CA ALA A 121 -11.58 3.80 -13.94
C ALA A 121 -12.57 4.08 -12.80
N ARG A 122 -12.86 3.07 -11.98
CA ARG A 122 -13.76 3.18 -10.83
C ARG A 122 -13.14 3.84 -9.61
N VAL A 123 -11.82 3.76 -9.41
CA VAL A 123 -11.12 4.48 -8.33
C VAL A 123 -11.10 6.00 -8.55
N ARG A 124 -11.28 6.44 -9.80
CA ARG A 124 -11.22 7.86 -10.20
C ARG A 124 -12.58 8.57 -10.20
N ARG A 125 -13.67 7.88 -9.84
CA ARG A 125 -15.01 8.45 -9.72
C ARG A 125 -15.36 8.57 -8.24
#